data_AF-A0A9Q2L4Q0-F1
#
_entry.id   AF-A0A9Q2L4Q0-F1
#
_cell.length_a   1.000
_cell.length_b   1.000
_cell.length_c   1.000
_cell.angle_alpha   90.00
_cell.angle_beta   90.00
_cell.angle_gamma   90.00
#
_symmetry.space_group_name_H-M   'P 1'
#
loop_
_entity.id
_entity.type
_entity.pdbx_description
1 polymer ?
#
loop_
_entity_poly.entity_id
_entity_poly.type
_entity_poly.pdbx_seq_one_letter_code
_entity_poly.pdbx_strand_id
1 'polypeptide(L)'
;MNDLGNTFIENFNTFPPSNAWLDWIKILATPFATLIIGLFTVYITVVNLRRTMLDNLDSKSGWRKKLFEIAGKSNITMKEVHQLRASVRFDYKKDSSDNIVQNDSFEGITNLIIFFCDSLNNLNNNDCKLLTLKEQEMVRVFCRYLLADQWEKLQLSQTESFVLDNKKGTYSISTYIKCTLIHLLFLNKINTRVSNWKRKETQLINYTKTKYKELIDSNI
;
A
#
# COMPACT_ATOMS: atom_id res chain seq x y z
N MET A 1 73.63 -23.68 54.49
CA MET A 1 72.81 -22.47 54.66
C MET A 1 72.20 -22.14 53.31
N ASN A 2 70.86 -22.31 53.25
CA ASN A 2 69.86 -21.81 52.32
C ASN A 2 70.23 -21.53 50.86
N ASP A 3 69.93 -22.48 49.96
CA ASP A 3 69.61 -22.14 48.56
C ASP A 3 68.67 -23.14 47.87
N LEU A 4 67.64 -23.62 48.60
CA LEU A 4 66.61 -24.54 48.06
C LEU A 4 65.19 -24.08 48.40
N GLY A 5 64.99 -22.77 48.62
CA GLY A 5 63.72 -22.22 49.07
C GLY A 5 62.86 -21.53 48.01
N ASN A 6 63.43 -21.09 46.87
CA ASN A 6 62.76 -20.08 46.04
C ASN A 6 62.38 -20.51 44.61
N THR A 7 62.63 -21.74 44.19
CA THR A 7 62.34 -22.15 42.80
C THR A 7 60.97 -22.81 42.58
N PHE A 8 60.18 -23.03 43.64
CA PHE A 8 58.88 -23.71 43.52
C PHE A 8 57.64 -22.79 43.58
N ILE A 9 57.79 -21.49 43.82
CA ILE A 9 56.63 -20.58 43.98
C ILE A 9 56.39 -19.67 42.76
N GLU A 10 57.35 -19.49 41.85
CA GLU A 10 57.20 -18.51 40.77
C GLU A 10 56.48 -18.99 39.50
N ASN A 11 55.86 -20.17 39.47
CA ASN A 11 55.27 -20.69 38.23
C ASN A 11 53.75 -20.94 38.26
N PHE A 12 53.00 -20.33 39.20
CA PHE A 12 51.55 -20.52 39.28
C PHE A 12 50.67 -19.30 38.95
N ASN A 13 51.23 -18.17 38.50
CA ASN A 13 50.44 -16.94 38.27
C ASN A 13 50.64 -16.30 36.89
N THR A 14 50.67 -17.09 35.82
CA THR A 14 50.58 -16.56 34.45
C THR A 14 49.52 -17.28 33.61
N PHE A 15 48.35 -17.53 34.19
CA PHE A 15 47.15 -17.62 33.37
C PHE A 15 46.58 -16.20 33.22
N PRO A 16 46.57 -15.61 32.01
CA PRO A 16 45.81 -14.38 31.80
C PRO A 16 44.38 -14.64 32.28
N PRO A 17 43.71 -13.69 32.96
CA PRO A 17 42.37 -13.94 33.47
C PRO A 17 41.51 -14.32 32.27
N SER A 18 41.22 -15.60 32.11
CA SER A 18 40.37 -16.04 31.03
C SER A 18 39.01 -15.49 31.38
N ASN A 19 38.62 -14.41 30.71
CA ASN A 19 37.25 -14.00 30.57
C ASN A 19 36.54 -15.04 29.67
N ALA A 20 36.63 -16.32 30.07
CA ALA A 20 35.98 -17.46 29.46
C ALA A 20 34.49 -17.20 29.35
N TRP A 21 33.90 -16.49 30.32
CA TRP A 21 32.54 -16.00 30.26
C TRP A 21 32.25 -15.10 29.05
N LEU A 22 33.15 -14.19 28.69
CA LEU A 22 33.02 -13.37 27.48
C LEU A 22 33.20 -14.20 26.21
N ASP A 23 34.05 -15.22 26.23
CA ASP A 23 34.22 -16.12 25.08
C ASP A 23 33.03 -17.07 24.90
N TRP A 24 32.44 -17.58 25.99
CA TRP A 24 31.17 -18.30 25.99
C TRP A 24 30.02 -17.42 25.49
N ILE A 25 29.96 -16.15 25.91
CA ILE A 25 28.99 -15.18 25.37
C ILE A 25 29.21 -14.96 23.88
N LYS A 26 30.45 -14.80 23.40
CA LYS A 26 30.71 -14.65 21.96
C LYS A 26 30.27 -15.88 21.18
N ILE A 27 30.65 -17.09 21.64
CA ILE A 27 30.28 -18.38 21.02
C ILE A 27 28.77 -18.52 20.90
N LEU A 28 28.01 -18.08 21.90
CA LEU A 28 26.55 -18.11 21.87
C LEU A 28 25.97 -16.94 21.05
N ALA A 29 26.49 -15.73 21.20
CA ALA A 29 25.98 -14.53 20.57
C ALA A 29 26.19 -14.52 19.04
N THR A 30 27.29 -15.08 18.54
CA THR A 30 27.53 -15.16 17.08
C THR A 30 26.42 -15.88 16.31
N PRO A 31 26.03 -17.14 16.62
CA PRO A 31 24.95 -17.82 15.92
C PRO A 31 23.61 -17.11 16.09
N PHE A 32 23.31 -16.56 17.28
CA PHE A 32 22.10 -15.77 17.51
C PHE A 32 22.08 -14.50 16.63
N ALA A 33 23.18 -13.76 16.56
CA ALA A 33 23.28 -12.56 15.73
C ALA A 33 23.10 -12.90 14.24
N THR A 34 23.74 -13.96 13.74
CA THR A 34 23.53 -14.41 12.36
C THR A 34 22.10 -14.86 12.09
N LEU A 35 21.43 -15.49 13.06
CA LEU A 35 20.03 -15.89 12.93
C LEU A 35 19.11 -14.66 12.87
N ILE A 36 19.32 -13.66 13.72
CA ILE A 36 18.56 -12.41 13.68
C ILE A 36 18.77 -11.67 12.36
N ILE A 37 20.02 -11.55 11.88
CA ILE A 37 20.33 -10.93 10.58
C ILE A 37 19.69 -11.72 9.44
N GLY A 38 19.74 -13.06 9.50
CA GLY A 38 19.11 -13.94 8.52
C GLY A 38 17.60 -13.76 8.45
N LEU A 39 16.92 -13.75 9.61
CA LEU A 39 15.48 -13.50 9.70
C LEU A 39 15.11 -12.10 9.18
N PHE A 40 15.91 -11.09 9.50
CA PHE A 40 15.70 -9.72 9.04
C PHE A 40 15.86 -9.61 7.52
N THR A 41 16.88 -10.27 6.96
CA THR A 41 17.14 -10.32 5.51
C THR A 41 16.01 -11.03 4.78
N VAL A 42 15.53 -12.17 5.28
CA VAL A 42 14.37 -12.88 4.71
C VAL A 42 13.12 -12.01 4.78
N TYR A 43 12.88 -11.34 5.91
CA TYR A 43 11.75 -10.43 6.06
C TYR A 43 11.77 -9.29 5.03
N ILE A 44 12.91 -8.59 4.89
CA ILE A 44 13.08 -7.53 3.90
C ILE A 44 12.87 -8.08 2.48
N THR A 45 13.45 -9.24 2.19
CA THR A 45 13.35 -9.87 0.86
C THR A 45 11.89 -10.19 0.52
N VAL A 46 11.12 -10.77 1.45
CA VAL A 46 9.69 -11.08 1.24
C VAL A 46 8.86 -9.81 1.05
N VAL A 47 9.11 -8.76 1.85
CA VAL A 47 8.40 -7.47 1.72
C VAL A 47 8.69 -6.83 0.37
N ASN A 48 9.95 -6.83 -0.06
CA ASN A 48 10.35 -6.28 -1.35
C ASN A 48 9.77 -7.11 -2.50
N LEU A 49 9.87 -8.44 -2.45
CA LEU A 49 9.30 -9.33 -3.46
C LEU A 49 7.80 -9.11 -3.64
N ARG A 50 7.05 -8.95 -2.54
CA ARG A 50 5.61 -8.68 -2.61
C ARG A 50 5.32 -7.34 -3.29
N ARG A 51 6.07 -6.29 -2.96
CA ARG A 51 5.94 -4.99 -3.64
C ARG A 51 6.28 -5.11 -5.12
N THR A 52 7.36 -5.80 -5.45
CA THR A 52 7.78 -6.06 -6.82
C THR A 52 6.77 -6.91 -7.58
N MET A 53 6.07 -7.86 -6.95
CA MET A 53 4.99 -8.62 -7.61
C MET A 53 3.79 -7.72 -7.95
N LEU A 54 3.34 -6.90 -7.00
CA LEU A 54 2.23 -5.97 -7.24
C LEU A 54 2.59 -4.97 -8.35
N ASP A 55 3.80 -4.42 -8.29
CA ASP A 55 4.33 -3.53 -9.32
C ASP A 55 4.48 -4.24 -10.68
N ASN A 56 4.91 -5.51 -10.69
CA ASN A 56 4.99 -6.32 -11.92
C ASN A 56 3.62 -6.58 -12.55
N LEU A 57 2.55 -6.77 -11.77
CA LEU A 57 1.19 -6.94 -12.30
C LEU A 57 0.69 -5.64 -12.95
N ASP A 58 0.91 -4.50 -12.28
CA ASP A 58 0.57 -3.18 -12.81
C ASP A 58 1.42 -2.82 -14.04
N SER A 59 2.71 -3.17 -14.02
CA SER A 59 3.67 -2.95 -15.12
C SER A 59 3.32 -3.80 -16.35
N LYS A 60 3.00 -5.09 -16.17
CA LYS A 60 2.59 -5.98 -17.26
C LYS A 60 1.26 -5.59 -17.89
N SER A 61 0.29 -5.13 -17.10
CA SER A 61 -0.98 -4.64 -17.63
C SER A 61 -0.86 -3.26 -18.30
N GLY A 62 0.17 -2.49 -17.94
CA GLY A 62 0.37 -1.11 -18.36
C GLY A 62 -0.70 -0.16 -17.83
N TRP A 63 -1.46 -0.58 -16.81
CA TRP A 63 -2.64 0.14 -16.32
C TRP A 63 -2.29 1.56 -15.84
N ARG A 64 -1.25 1.68 -15.00
CA ARG A 64 -0.77 2.98 -14.48
C ARG A 64 -0.30 3.90 -15.59
N LYS A 65 0.44 3.35 -16.57
CA LYS A 65 0.95 4.10 -17.72
C LYS A 65 -0.18 4.65 -18.58
N LYS A 66 -1.18 3.81 -18.91
CA LYS A 66 -2.36 4.22 -19.69
C LYS A 66 -3.18 5.30 -19.00
N LEU A 67 -3.45 5.15 -17.70
CA LEU A 67 -4.18 6.18 -16.95
C LEU A 67 -3.42 7.51 -16.89
N PHE A 68 -2.10 7.47 -16.75
CA PHE A 68 -1.26 8.66 -16.77
C PHE A 68 -1.29 9.35 -18.14
N GLU A 69 -1.19 8.58 -19.23
CA GLU A 69 -1.28 9.09 -20.61
C GLU A 69 -2.65 9.75 -20.88
N ILE A 70 -3.76 9.12 -20.44
CA ILE A 70 -5.11 9.69 -20.57
C ILE A 70 -5.22 11.01 -19.78
N ALA A 71 -4.73 11.03 -18.53
CA ALA A 71 -4.79 12.22 -17.69
C ALA A 71 -3.97 13.40 -18.24
N GLY A 72 -2.87 13.12 -18.95
CA GLY A 72 -1.99 14.11 -19.55
C GLY A 72 -2.40 14.56 -20.96
N LYS A 73 -3.43 13.96 -21.57
CA LYS A 73 -3.83 14.25 -22.95
C LYS A 73 -4.57 15.59 -23.04
N SER A 74 -4.22 16.40 -24.05
CA SER A 74 -4.85 17.70 -24.31
C SER A 74 -6.31 17.59 -24.75
N ASN A 75 -6.60 16.63 -25.62
CA ASN A 75 -7.94 16.34 -26.13
C ASN A 75 -8.32 14.90 -25.81
N ILE A 76 -9.42 14.73 -25.07
CA ILE A 76 -9.94 13.41 -24.68
C ILE A 76 -11.18 13.09 -25.54
N THR A 77 -11.16 11.91 -26.14
CA THR A 77 -12.21 11.36 -26.99
C THR A 77 -12.88 10.17 -26.31
N MET A 78 -13.96 9.65 -26.91
CA MET A 78 -14.69 8.52 -26.35
C MET A 78 -13.81 7.25 -26.24
N LYS A 79 -12.79 7.10 -27.10
CA LYS A 79 -11.77 6.04 -26.98
C LYS A 79 -11.13 6.01 -25.59
N GLU A 80 -10.76 7.17 -25.04
CA GLU A 80 -10.15 7.24 -23.71
C GLU A 80 -11.17 6.97 -22.59
N VAL A 81 -12.44 7.32 -22.81
CA VAL A 81 -13.54 6.98 -21.87
C VAL A 81 -13.71 5.47 -21.79
N HIS A 82 -13.66 4.75 -22.91
CA HIS A 82 -13.71 3.28 -22.90
C HIS A 82 -12.51 2.65 -22.21
N GLN A 83 -11.31 3.24 -22.38
CA GLN A 83 -10.12 2.80 -21.65
C GLN A 83 -10.26 3.03 -20.14
N LEU A 84 -10.81 4.17 -19.73
CA LEU A 84 -11.14 4.44 -18.32
C LEU A 84 -12.19 3.45 -17.80
N ARG A 85 -13.23 3.15 -18.58
CA ARG A 85 -14.27 2.17 -18.21
C ARG A 85 -13.72 0.76 -18.01
N ALA A 86 -12.75 0.35 -18.84
CA ALA A 86 -12.06 -0.93 -18.71
C ALA A 86 -11.09 -0.97 -17.52
N SER A 87 -10.73 0.18 -16.95
CA SER A 87 -9.81 0.29 -15.81
C SER A 87 -10.49 0.03 -14.45
N VAL A 88 -11.83 0.05 -14.42
CA VAL A 88 -12.66 -0.16 -13.22
C VAL A 88 -13.39 -1.51 -13.30
N ARG A 89 -14.10 -1.89 -12.22
CA ARG A 89 -14.82 -3.16 -12.13
C ARG A 89 -15.84 -3.35 -13.26
N PHE A 90 -16.12 -4.61 -13.59
CA PHE A 90 -17.08 -4.96 -14.63
C PHE A 90 -18.49 -4.45 -14.32
N ASP A 91 -18.98 -4.73 -13.12
CA ASP A 91 -20.31 -4.32 -12.66
C ASP A 91 -20.21 -3.47 -11.39
N TYR A 92 -21.28 -2.73 -11.12
CA TYR A 92 -21.44 -1.96 -9.91
C TYR A 92 -21.40 -2.90 -8.71
N LYS A 93 -20.71 -2.49 -7.65
CA LYS A 93 -20.85 -3.21 -6.39
C LYS A 93 -22.20 -2.85 -5.75
N LYS A 94 -23.12 -3.81 -5.72
CA LYS A 94 -24.34 -3.75 -4.91
C LYS A 94 -23.99 -3.95 -3.43
N ASP A 95 -23.45 -2.92 -2.78
CA ASP A 95 -23.49 -2.86 -1.32
C ASP A 95 -24.83 -2.27 -0.88
N SER A 96 -25.39 -2.82 0.21
CA SER A 96 -26.77 -2.71 0.70
C SER A 96 -27.25 -1.32 1.16
N SER A 97 -26.80 -0.24 0.54
CA SER A 97 -27.31 1.11 0.77
C SER A 97 -27.75 1.71 -0.56
N ASP A 98 -29.04 1.98 -0.70
CA ASP A 98 -29.75 2.47 -1.89
C ASP A 98 -29.27 3.81 -2.49
N ASN A 99 -28.11 4.34 -2.07
CA ASN A 99 -27.54 5.59 -2.56
C ASN A 99 -26.08 5.41 -2.99
N ILE A 100 -25.86 5.05 -4.26
CA ILE A 100 -24.52 4.86 -4.84
C ILE A 100 -23.68 6.15 -4.78
N VAL A 101 -24.33 7.32 -4.72
CA VAL A 101 -23.71 8.65 -4.59
C VAL A 101 -23.19 8.92 -3.16
N GLN A 102 -23.76 8.28 -2.14
CA GLN A 102 -23.44 8.54 -0.73
C GLN A 102 -22.33 7.65 -0.16
N ASN A 103 -21.85 6.66 -0.92
CA ASN A 103 -20.78 5.82 -0.42
C ASN A 103 -19.45 6.61 -0.44
N ASP A 104 -18.95 6.97 0.74
CA ASP A 104 -17.68 7.70 0.95
C ASP A 104 -16.49 6.73 0.96
N SER A 105 -16.51 5.79 0.03
CA SER A 105 -15.47 4.79 -0.14
C SER A 105 -14.94 4.78 -1.56
N PHE A 106 -13.77 4.16 -1.73
CA PHE A 106 -13.24 3.86 -3.05
C PHE A 106 -14.27 3.22 -3.99
N GLU A 107 -15.11 2.34 -3.46
CA GLU A 107 -16.11 1.63 -4.24
C GLU A 107 -17.21 2.57 -4.75
N GLY A 108 -17.62 3.54 -3.93
CA GLY A 108 -18.53 4.60 -4.33
C GLY A 108 -18.00 5.43 -5.51
N ILE A 109 -16.72 5.82 -5.46
CA ILE A 109 -16.11 6.55 -6.59
C ILE A 109 -15.99 5.65 -7.83
N THR A 110 -15.62 4.38 -7.70
CA THR A 110 -15.56 3.48 -8.87
C THR A 110 -16.93 3.30 -9.52
N ASN A 111 -18.01 3.19 -8.74
CA ASN A 111 -19.36 3.13 -9.28
C ASN A 111 -19.73 4.45 -9.99
N LEU A 112 -19.34 5.60 -9.44
CA LEU A 112 -19.55 6.90 -10.06
C LEU A 112 -18.80 7.04 -11.39
N ILE A 113 -17.57 6.52 -11.49
CA ILE A 113 -16.82 6.43 -12.76
C ILE A 113 -17.60 5.60 -13.78
N ILE A 114 -18.12 4.44 -13.37
CA ILE A 114 -18.91 3.57 -14.25
C ILE A 114 -20.14 4.33 -14.76
N PHE A 115 -20.92 4.96 -13.88
CA PHE A 115 -22.11 5.72 -14.29
C PHE A 115 -21.78 6.86 -15.26
N PHE A 116 -20.70 7.59 -15.03
CA PHE A 116 -20.26 8.64 -15.92
C PHE A 116 -19.85 8.11 -17.30
N CYS A 117 -19.10 7.00 -17.35
CA CYS A 117 -18.70 6.41 -18.62
C CYS A 117 -19.91 5.86 -19.39
N ASP A 118 -20.83 5.19 -18.69
CA ASP A 118 -22.04 4.62 -19.28
C ASP A 118 -22.99 5.72 -19.77
N SER A 119 -23.12 6.85 -19.06
CA SER A 119 -23.94 7.99 -19.50
C SER A 119 -23.40 8.65 -20.77
N LEU A 120 -22.08 8.82 -20.87
CA LEU A 120 -21.43 9.32 -22.08
C LEU A 120 -21.61 8.39 -23.28
N ASN A 121 -21.55 7.08 -23.05
CA ASN A 121 -21.71 6.05 -24.07
C ASN A 121 -23.16 6.00 -24.59
N ASN A 122 -24.15 6.06 -23.69
CA ASN A 122 -25.56 6.06 -24.07
C ASN A 122 -25.97 7.31 -24.86
N LEU A 123 -25.24 8.42 -24.69
CA LEU A 123 -25.47 9.65 -25.44
C LEU A 123 -24.81 9.64 -26.82
N ASN A 124 -23.82 8.78 -27.09
CA ASN A 124 -22.99 8.87 -28.30
C ASN A 124 -22.47 7.51 -28.81
N ASN A 125 -22.87 7.15 -30.03
CA ASN A 125 -22.40 5.91 -30.71
C ASN A 125 -21.08 6.10 -31.51
N ASN A 126 -20.44 7.28 -31.46
CA ASN A 126 -19.26 7.60 -32.28
C ASN A 126 -17.99 7.73 -31.44
N ASP A 127 -17.09 6.74 -31.55
CA ASP A 127 -15.82 6.65 -30.80
C ASP A 127 -14.87 7.84 -30.98
N CYS A 128 -15.01 8.58 -32.08
CA CYS A 128 -14.13 9.71 -32.45
C CYS A 128 -14.64 11.08 -31.94
N LYS A 129 -15.75 11.14 -31.21
CA LYS A 129 -16.29 12.41 -30.72
C LYS A 129 -15.38 13.00 -29.64
N LEU A 130 -15.06 14.27 -29.80
CA LEU A 130 -14.38 15.08 -28.78
C LEU A 130 -15.38 15.40 -27.65
N LEU A 131 -15.01 15.12 -26.41
CA LEU A 131 -15.84 15.45 -25.25
C LEU A 131 -15.83 16.97 -24.98
N THR A 132 -16.83 17.47 -24.27
CA THR A 132 -16.83 18.87 -23.79
C THR A 132 -15.67 19.11 -22.83
N LEU A 133 -15.18 20.35 -22.73
CA LEU A 133 -14.04 20.68 -21.86
C LEU A 133 -14.23 20.19 -20.41
N LYS A 134 -15.45 20.26 -19.89
CA LYS A 134 -15.79 19.80 -18.54
C LYS A 134 -15.73 18.28 -18.41
N GLU A 135 -16.29 17.55 -19.37
CA GLU A 135 -16.23 16.09 -19.38
C GLU A 135 -14.77 15.60 -19.53
N GLN A 136 -13.96 16.27 -20.37
CA GLN A 136 -12.54 15.97 -20.48
C GLN A 136 -11.83 16.16 -19.13
N GLU A 137 -12.06 17.29 -18.45
CA GLU A 137 -11.51 17.49 -17.10
C GLU A 137 -11.97 16.41 -16.12
N MET A 138 -13.22 15.97 -16.21
CA MET A 138 -13.73 14.91 -15.34
C MET A 138 -13.02 13.57 -15.57
N VAL A 139 -12.79 13.19 -16.83
CA VAL A 139 -11.97 12.01 -17.18
C VAL A 139 -10.57 12.12 -16.58
N ARG A 140 -9.93 13.31 -16.65
CA ARG A 140 -8.62 13.56 -16.04
C ARG A 140 -8.66 13.44 -14.51
N VAL A 141 -9.73 13.94 -13.88
CA VAL A 141 -9.92 13.81 -12.42
C VAL A 141 -10.04 12.35 -12.02
N PHE A 142 -10.84 11.55 -12.73
CA PHE A 142 -10.97 10.11 -12.45
C PHE A 142 -9.67 9.34 -12.63
N CYS A 143 -8.92 9.61 -13.71
CA CYS A 143 -7.61 8.99 -13.90
C CYS A 143 -6.64 9.34 -12.77
N ARG A 144 -6.58 10.62 -12.38
CA ARG A 144 -5.75 11.08 -11.25
C ARG A 144 -6.17 10.46 -9.93
N TYR A 145 -7.48 10.34 -9.69
CA TYR A 145 -8.03 9.68 -8.51
C TYR A 145 -7.55 8.23 -8.42
N LEU A 146 -7.73 7.43 -9.48
CA LEU A 146 -7.32 6.03 -9.52
C LEU A 146 -5.80 5.87 -9.29
N LEU A 147 -5.00 6.75 -9.90
CA LEU A 147 -3.55 6.78 -9.71
C LEU A 147 -3.14 7.13 -8.28
N ALA A 148 -3.80 8.10 -7.67
CA ALA A 148 -3.54 8.55 -6.31
C ALA A 148 -3.95 7.50 -5.27
N ASP A 149 -5.15 6.93 -5.39
CA ASP A 149 -5.64 5.88 -4.49
C ASP A 149 -4.73 4.65 -4.52
N GLN A 150 -4.38 4.16 -5.72
CA GLN A 150 -3.47 3.03 -5.86
C GLN A 150 -2.10 3.33 -5.24
N TRP A 151 -1.57 4.53 -5.45
CA TRP A 151 -0.30 4.94 -4.85
C TRP A 151 -0.36 4.93 -3.33
N GLU A 152 -1.40 5.51 -2.73
CA GLU A 152 -1.57 5.56 -1.27
C GLU A 152 -1.75 4.14 -0.69
N LYS A 153 -2.47 3.24 -1.37
CA LYS A 153 -2.61 1.84 -0.96
C LYS A 153 -1.28 1.08 -0.96
N LEU A 154 -0.42 1.29 -1.95
CA LEU A 154 0.89 0.64 -2.02
C LEU A 154 1.85 1.07 -0.89
N GLN A 155 1.61 2.22 -0.26
CA GLN A 155 2.41 2.70 0.88
C GLN A 155 2.06 2.02 2.22
N LEU A 156 0.93 1.32 2.28
CA LEU A 156 0.49 0.61 3.48
C LEU A 156 1.24 -0.71 3.63
N SER A 157 1.68 -0.98 4.86
CA SER A 157 2.14 -2.29 5.27
C SER A 157 0.95 -3.24 5.49
N GLN A 158 1.22 -4.53 5.49
CA GLN A 158 0.20 -5.55 5.73
C GLN A 158 -0.57 -5.35 7.04
N THR A 159 0.11 -4.89 8.10
CA THR A 159 -0.53 -4.60 9.40
C THR A 159 -1.40 -3.35 9.34
N GLU A 160 -0.98 -2.32 8.60
CA GLU A 160 -1.79 -1.11 8.42
C GLU A 160 -3.05 -1.41 7.60
N SER A 161 -2.94 -2.19 6.52
CA SER A 161 -4.10 -2.67 5.76
C SER A 161 -5.03 -3.52 6.63
N PHE A 162 -4.48 -4.41 7.46
CA PHE A 162 -5.27 -5.22 8.40
C PHE A 162 -6.09 -4.39 9.39
N VAL A 163 -5.50 -3.31 9.91
CA VAL A 163 -6.19 -2.37 10.81
C VAL A 163 -7.22 -1.54 10.05
N LEU A 164 -6.89 -1.12 8.83
CA LEU A 164 -7.78 -0.35 7.96
C LEU A 164 -9.08 -1.13 7.64
N ASP A 165 -8.94 -2.41 7.32
CA ASP A 165 -10.06 -3.31 6.99
C ASP A 165 -10.88 -3.71 8.24
N ASN A 166 -10.61 -3.13 9.42
CA ASN A 166 -11.21 -3.51 10.69
C ASN A 166 -11.10 -5.02 10.98
N LYS A 167 -10.02 -5.67 10.54
CA LYS A 167 -9.84 -7.13 10.63
C LYS A 167 -10.90 -7.97 9.87
N LYS A 168 -11.71 -7.34 9.01
CA LYS A 168 -12.73 -8.00 8.18
C LYS A 168 -12.10 -8.46 6.87
N GLY A 169 -11.50 -9.64 6.88
CA GLY A 169 -10.90 -10.25 5.70
C GLY A 169 -10.54 -11.71 5.95
N THR A 170 -10.34 -12.48 4.89
CA THR A 170 -9.90 -13.88 4.97
C THR A 170 -8.40 -13.96 5.21
N TYR A 171 -8.00 -13.80 6.47
CA TYR A 171 -6.61 -13.91 6.89
C TYR A 171 -6.31 -15.33 7.40
N SER A 172 -5.19 -15.91 6.97
CA SER A 172 -4.64 -17.09 7.64
C SER A 172 -4.38 -16.77 9.12
N ILE A 173 -4.57 -17.75 10.00
CA ILE A 173 -4.35 -17.64 11.45
C ILE A 173 -2.95 -17.06 11.75
N SER A 174 -1.92 -17.52 11.04
CA SER A 174 -0.54 -17.04 11.19
C SER A 174 -0.42 -15.53 10.91
N THR A 175 -1.03 -15.05 9.83
CA THR A 175 -1.07 -13.64 9.46
C THR A 175 -1.82 -12.81 10.48
N TYR A 176 -2.94 -13.32 10.98
CA TYR A 176 -3.76 -12.65 11.99
C TYR A 176 -2.97 -12.42 13.29
N ILE A 177 -2.33 -13.47 13.81
CA ILE A 177 -1.50 -13.40 15.03
C ILE A 177 -0.36 -12.41 14.82
N LYS A 178 0.37 -12.54 13.71
CA LYS A 178 1.49 -11.65 13.38
C LYS A 178 1.07 -10.18 13.32
N CYS A 179 -0.01 -9.87 12.59
CA CYS A 179 -0.48 -8.49 12.45
C CYS A 179 -0.98 -7.93 13.78
N THR A 180 -1.64 -8.74 14.60
CA THR A 180 -2.13 -8.31 15.91
C THR A 180 -0.97 -8.01 16.87
N LEU A 181 0.07 -8.85 16.91
CA LEU A 181 1.26 -8.60 17.72
C LEU A 181 2.01 -7.34 17.28
N ILE A 182 2.21 -7.16 15.98
CA ILE A 182 2.88 -5.95 15.44
C ILE A 182 2.04 -4.70 15.74
N HIS A 183 0.72 -4.78 15.60
CA HIS A 183 -0.17 -3.68 15.94
C HIS A 183 -0.08 -3.32 17.42
N LEU A 184 -0.03 -4.31 18.32
CA LEU A 184 0.12 -4.09 19.75
C LEU A 184 1.47 -3.41 20.09
N LEU A 185 2.56 -3.87 19.48
CA LEU A 185 3.90 -3.33 19.71
C LEU A 185 4.09 -1.90 19.17
N PHE A 186 3.41 -1.55 18.07
CA PHE A 186 3.57 -0.26 17.38
C PHE A 186 2.25 0.52 17.27
N LEU A 187 1.41 0.43 18.30
CA LEU A 187 0.02 0.90 18.30
C LEU A 187 -0.12 2.35 17.80
N ASN A 188 0.57 3.30 18.45
CA ASN A 188 0.47 4.72 18.11
C ASN A 188 0.92 4.99 16.68
N LYS A 189 2.07 4.45 16.27
CA LYS A 189 2.64 4.67 14.93
C LYS A 189 1.69 4.17 13.84
N ILE A 190 1.16 2.95 13.99
CA ILE A 190 0.26 2.33 13.02
C ILE A 190 -1.06 3.11 12.97
N ASN A 191 -1.66 3.43 14.12
CA ASN A 191 -2.92 4.17 14.17
C ASN A 191 -2.79 5.55 13.53
N THR A 192 -1.69 6.28 13.76
CA THR A 192 -1.43 7.57 13.12
C THR A 192 -1.25 7.45 11.61
N ARG A 193 -0.58 6.39 11.10
CA ARG A 193 -0.44 6.19 9.66
C ARG A 193 -1.77 5.82 9.01
N VAL A 194 -2.56 4.95 9.63
CA VAL A 194 -3.90 4.59 9.15
C VAL A 194 -4.84 5.79 9.16
N SER A 195 -4.85 6.61 10.22
CA SER A 195 -5.71 7.81 10.28
C SER A 195 -5.32 8.85 9.24
N ASN A 196 -4.02 9.06 9.01
CA ASN A 196 -3.53 9.93 7.94
C ASN A 196 -3.94 9.44 6.55
N TRP A 197 -3.87 8.13 6.32
CA TRP A 197 -4.32 7.53 5.07
C TRP A 197 -5.83 7.74 4.86
N LYS A 198 -6.66 7.45 5.86
CA LYS A 198 -8.12 7.69 5.80
C LYS A 198 -8.43 9.15 5.48
N ARG A 199 -7.74 10.09 6.13
CA ARG A 199 -7.91 11.52 5.88
C ARG A 199 -7.62 11.88 4.42
N LYS A 200 -6.53 11.35 3.84
CA LYS A 200 -6.20 11.59 2.42
C LYS A 200 -7.23 10.97 1.48
N GLU A 201 -7.69 9.75 1.75
CA GLU A 201 -8.74 9.10 0.96
C GLU A 201 -10.02 9.97 0.96
N THR A 202 -10.47 10.42 2.13
CA THR A 202 -11.62 11.32 2.24
C THR A 202 -11.41 12.63 1.45
N GLN A 203 -10.21 13.22 1.51
CA GLN A 203 -9.90 14.43 0.74
C GLN A 203 -9.99 14.19 -0.78
N LEU A 204 -9.47 13.07 -1.27
CA LEU A 204 -9.52 12.68 -2.68
C LEU A 204 -10.97 12.41 -3.15
N ILE A 205 -11.75 11.70 -2.33
CA ILE A 205 -13.16 11.42 -2.58
C ILE A 205 -13.95 12.72 -2.65
N ASN A 206 -13.80 13.60 -1.66
CA ASN A 206 -14.52 14.86 -1.60
C ASN A 206 -14.20 15.74 -2.82
N TYR A 207 -12.92 15.89 -3.15
CA TYR A 207 -12.50 16.64 -4.34
C TYR A 207 -13.15 16.10 -5.62
N THR A 208 -13.14 14.78 -5.78
CA THR A 208 -13.71 14.11 -6.96
C THR A 208 -15.22 14.29 -7.04
N LYS A 209 -15.94 14.12 -5.92
CA LYS A 209 -17.39 14.34 -5.84
C LYS A 209 -17.77 15.78 -6.12
N THR A 210 -17.03 16.76 -5.57
CA THR A 210 -17.25 18.18 -5.84
C THR A 210 -17.11 18.48 -7.33
N LYS A 211 -16.03 18.00 -7.97
CA LYS A 211 -15.84 18.18 -9.41
C LYS A 211 -16.91 17.52 -10.26
N TYR A 212 -17.37 16.34 -9.86
CA TYR A 212 -18.47 15.67 -10.53
C TYR A 212 -19.79 16.44 -10.41
N LYS A 213 -20.07 16.99 -9.22
CA LYS A 213 -21.26 17.80 -8.98
C LYS A 213 -21.25 19.10 -9.80
N GLU A 214 -20.10 19.79 -9.86
CA GLU A 214 -19.92 20.97 -10.74
C GLU A 214 -20.23 20.67 -12.22
N LEU A 215 -19.93 19.45 -12.67
CA LEU A 215 -20.25 19.01 -14.03
C LEU A 215 -21.76 18.82 -14.22
N ILE A 216 -22.42 18.09 -13.32
CA ILE A 216 -23.87 17.85 -13.37
C ILE A 216 -24.65 19.16 -13.30
N ASP A 217 -24.35 20.02 -12.32
CA ASP A 217 -25.06 21.28 -12.09
C ASP A 217 -24.93 22.24 -13.28
N SER A 218 -23.99 22.01 -14.20
CA SER A 218 -23.79 22.82 -15.38
C SER A 218 -24.33 22.25 -16.69
N ASN A 219 -24.80 20.99 -16.64
CA ASN A 219 -25.51 20.34 -17.74
C ASN A 219 -27.04 20.40 -17.55
N ILE A 220 -27.50 20.94 -16.41
CA ILE A 220 -28.89 21.35 -16.11
C ILE A 220 -29.03 22.84 -16.44
#